data_AF-A0A7J3VFA4-F1
#
_entry.id   AF-A0A7J3VFA4-F1
#
_cell.length_a   1.000
_cell.length_b   1.000
_cell.length_c   1.000
_cell.angle_alpha   90.00
_cell.angle_beta   90.00
_cell.angle_gamma   90.00
#
_symmetry.space_group_name_H-M   'P 1'
#
loop_
_entity.id
_entity.type
_entity.pdbx_description
1 polymer ?
#
loop_
_entity_poly.entity_id
_entity_poly.type
_entity_poly.pdbx_seq_one_letter_code
_entity_poly.pdbx_strand_id
1 'polypeptide(L)'
;MMSLNQQLITVFKLCLALTLAGVIGYEREKYSKPAGLRTHMILSIGCTILTVLSFDAFPLPTDNSRIAAAIITGIGFIGAGTVLQTRERVVGLTTAASIWLTASISLAVGTGNYVIAIAGTLLGYLVLESKPFQFKKGE
;
A
#
# COMPACT_ATOMS: atom_id res chain seq x y z
N MET A 1 0.03 -3.93 -27.84
CA MET A 1 0.46 -2.71 -27.11
C MET A 1 -0.78 -1.97 -26.62
N MET A 2 -0.75 -1.38 -25.43
CA MET A 2 -1.93 -0.69 -24.86
C MET A 2 -2.35 0.50 -25.75
N SER A 3 -3.64 0.61 -26.02
CA SER A 3 -4.24 1.77 -26.70
C SER A 3 -4.11 3.04 -25.86
N LEU A 4 -4.20 4.21 -26.51
CA LEU A 4 -4.18 5.50 -25.83
C LEU A 4 -5.27 5.60 -24.76
N ASN A 5 -6.48 5.11 -25.04
CA ASN A 5 -7.58 5.09 -24.08
C ASN A 5 -7.22 4.29 -22.82
N GLN A 6 -6.58 3.13 -22.97
CA GLN A 6 -6.12 2.35 -21.82
C GLN A 6 -5.03 3.08 -21.03
N GLN A 7 -4.12 3.79 -21.70
CA GLN A 7 -3.11 4.59 -21.02
C GLN A 7 -3.73 5.74 -20.22
N LEU A 8 -4.76 6.41 -20.74
CA LEU A 8 -5.49 7.46 -20.03
C LEU A 8 -6.22 6.92 -18.78
N ILE A 9 -6.84 5.73 -18.90
CA ILE A 9 -7.43 5.03 -17.74
C ILE A 9 -6.35 4.70 -16.71
N THR A 10 -5.16 4.28 -17.14
CA THR A 10 -4.03 4.03 -16.24
C THR A 10 -3.58 5.29 -15.52
N VAL A 11 -3.51 6.43 -16.20
CA VAL A 11 -3.20 7.71 -15.54
C VAL A 11 -4.22 8.03 -14.46
N PHE A 12 -5.52 7.82 -14.72
CA PHE A 12 -6.55 7.95 -13.70
C PHE A 12 -6.34 6.99 -12.51
N LYS A 13 -6.06 5.71 -12.78
CA LYS A 13 -5.72 4.71 -11.74
C LYS A 13 -4.52 5.17 -10.90
N LEU A 14 -3.48 5.73 -11.51
CA LEU A 14 -2.31 6.24 -10.81
C LEU A 14 -2.64 7.43 -9.91
N CYS A 15 -3.41 8.40 -10.39
CA CYS A 15 -3.87 9.53 -9.59
C CYS A 15 -4.70 9.05 -8.39
N LEU A 16 -5.64 8.13 -8.62
CA LEU A 16 -6.49 7.57 -7.56
C LEU A 16 -5.66 6.82 -6.52
N ALA A 17 -4.78 5.92 -6.95
CA ALA A 17 -3.91 5.15 -6.05
C ALA A 17 -3.02 6.08 -5.22
N LEU A 18 -2.43 7.10 -5.85
CA LEU A 18 -1.62 8.13 -5.19
C LEU A 18 -2.42 8.86 -4.11
N THR A 19 -3.65 9.30 -4.41
CA THR A 19 -4.50 9.99 -3.43
C THR A 19 -4.83 9.07 -2.25
N LEU A 20 -5.26 7.84 -2.51
CA LEU A 20 -5.63 6.88 -1.47
C LEU A 20 -4.45 6.48 -0.58
N ALA A 21 -3.28 6.22 -1.18
CA ALA A 21 -2.05 5.97 -0.45
C ALA A 21 -1.58 7.21 0.33
N GLY A 22 -1.81 8.40 -0.24
CA GLY A 22 -1.55 9.68 0.40
C GLY A 22 -2.33 9.85 1.70
N VAL A 23 -3.58 9.39 1.78
CA VAL A 23 -4.38 9.43 3.02
C VAL A 23 -3.71 8.63 4.14
N ILE A 24 -3.22 7.42 3.83
CA ILE A 24 -2.49 6.59 4.80
C ILE A 24 -1.16 7.25 5.18
N GLY A 25 -0.38 7.69 4.19
CA GLY A 25 0.92 8.33 4.41
C GLY A 25 0.83 9.65 5.17
N TYR A 26 -0.27 10.40 5.01
CA TYR A 26 -0.54 11.64 5.74
C TYR A 26 -0.70 11.38 7.24
N GLU A 27 -1.42 10.33 7.63
CA GLU A 27 -1.48 9.92 9.05
C GLU A 27 -0.08 9.62 9.59
N ARG A 28 0.71 8.84 8.84
CA ARG A 28 2.08 8.49 9.25
C ARG A 28 2.92 9.76 9.49
N GLU A 29 2.86 10.71 8.57
CA GLU A 29 3.63 11.95 8.63
C GLU A 29 3.14 12.89 9.74
N LYS A 30 1.81 13.03 9.90
CA LYS A 30 1.16 13.83 10.95
C LYS A 30 1.67 13.45 12.34
N TYR A 31 1.87 12.16 12.61
CA TYR A 31 2.38 11.68 13.91
C TYR A 31 3.88 11.36 13.92
N SER A 32 4.63 11.88 12.95
CA SER A 32 6.08 11.70 12.81
C SER A 32 6.50 10.23 12.87
N LYS A 33 5.68 9.34 12.30
CA LYS A 33 5.98 7.91 12.20
C LYS A 33 6.91 7.66 11.02
N PRO A 34 7.76 6.62 11.08
CA PRO A 34 8.58 6.20 9.94
C PRO A 34 7.70 5.86 8.73
N ALA A 35 8.25 6.09 7.53
CA ALA A 35 7.57 6.00 6.23
C ALA A 35 6.33 6.89 6.13
N GLY A 36 6.54 8.18 5.86
CA GLY A 36 5.51 9.21 5.73
C GLY A 36 4.81 9.23 4.36
N LEU A 37 4.32 10.42 3.99
CA LEU A 37 3.50 10.65 2.79
C LEU A 37 4.23 10.25 1.51
N ARG A 38 5.46 10.72 1.34
CA ARG A 38 6.27 10.46 0.13
C ARG A 38 6.52 8.96 -0.08
N THR A 39 6.79 8.23 0.99
CA THR A 39 7.03 6.78 0.91
C THR A 39 5.80 6.04 0.44
N HIS A 40 4.63 6.35 1.00
CA HIS A 40 3.37 5.70 0.64
C HIS A 40 2.97 6.04 -0.81
N MET A 41 3.14 7.29 -1.24
CA MET A 41 2.83 7.71 -2.62
C MET A 41 3.73 7.03 -3.66
N ILE A 42 5.06 7.03 -3.46
CA ILE A 42 6.00 6.42 -4.42
C ILE A 42 5.78 4.90 -4.51
N LEU A 43 5.60 4.24 -3.36
CA LEU A 43 5.27 2.81 -3.30
C LEU A 43 4.01 2.51 -4.10
N SER A 44 2.96 3.32 -3.92
CA SER A 44 1.67 3.13 -4.58
C SER A 44 1.76 3.24 -6.09
N ILE A 45 2.45 4.28 -6.60
CA ILE A 45 2.69 4.45 -8.04
C ILE A 45 3.34 3.20 -8.62
N GLY A 46 4.42 2.70 -8.00
CA GLY A 46 5.12 1.51 -8.47
C GLY A 46 4.23 0.26 -8.49
N CYS A 47 3.48 0.01 -7.42
CA CYS A 47 2.59 -1.14 -7.31
C CYS A 47 1.47 -1.10 -8.37
N THR A 48 0.86 0.08 -8.59
CA THR A 48 -0.20 0.24 -9.59
C THR A 48 0.33 0.06 -11.01
N ILE A 49 1.52 0.60 -11.34
CA ILE A 49 2.16 0.37 -12.65
C ILE A 49 2.38 -1.14 -12.88
N LEU A 50 3.00 -1.83 -11.93
CA LEU A 50 3.28 -3.27 -12.04
C LEU A 50 1.99 -4.10 -12.20
N THR A 51 0.95 -3.74 -11.46
CA THR A 51 -0.35 -4.40 -11.55
C THR A 51 -0.98 -4.18 -12.94
N VAL A 52 -1.06 -2.94 -13.41
CA VAL A 52 -1.65 -2.62 -14.72
C VAL A 52 -0.87 -3.28 -15.85
N LEU A 53 0.47 -3.24 -15.82
CA LEU A 53 1.28 -3.89 -16.85
C LEU A 53 1.01 -5.39 -16.92
N SER A 54 0.86 -6.07 -15.78
CA SER A 54 0.56 -7.50 -15.76
C SER A 54 -0.83 -7.83 -16.29
N PHE A 55 -1.84 -7.01 -16.00
CA PHE A 55 -3.23 -7.30 -16.39
C PHE A 55 -3.55 -6.82 -17.81
N ASP A 56 -3.09 -5.62 -18.17
CA ASP A 56 -3.54 -4.92 -19.38
C ASP A 56 -2.47 -4.92 -20.49
N ALA A 57 -1.17 -4.97 -20.16
CA ALA A 57 -0.08 -4.94 -21.15
C ALA A 57 0.46 -6.32 -21.52
N PHE A 58 0.52 -7.24 -20.56
CA PHE A 58 1.01 -8.62 -20.72
C PHE A 58 -0.03 -9.65 -20.29
N PRO A 59 -1.22 -9.70 -20.92
CA PRO A 59 -2.25 -10.67 -20.56
C PRO A 59 -1.75 -12.09 -20.88
N LEU A 60 -1.07 -12.71 -19.92
CA LEU A 60 -0.73 -14.13 -19.97
C LEU A 60 -1.97 -14.91 -19.49
N PRO A 61 -2.37 -15.99 -20.18
CA PRO A 61 -3.63 -16.69 -19.90
C PRO A 61 -3.83 -17.22 -18.47
N THR A 62 -2.80 -17.30 -17.62
CA THR A 62 -2.87 -18.09 -16.37
C THR A 62 -2.30 -17.46 -15.10
N ASP A 63 -1.61 -16.31 -15.14
CA ASP A 63 -0.65 -15.98 -14.07
C ASP A 63 -0.73 -14.57 -13.46
N ASN A 64 -1.81 -13.82 -13.65
CA ASN A 64 -1.95 -12.48 -13.05
C ASN A 64 -1.89 -12.48 -11.51
N SER A 65 -2.20 -13.60 -10.87
CA SER A 65 -2.02 -13.79 -9.42
C SER A 65 -0.54 -13.78 -8.99
N ARG A 66 0.38 -14.14 -9.89
CA ARG A 66 1.82 -14.21 -9.59
C ARG A 66 2.45 -12.84 -9.44
N ILE A 67 2.04 -11.83 -10.24
CA ILE A 67 2.55 -10.48 -10.02
C ILE A 67 2.07 -9.95 -8.66
N ALA A 68 0.82 -10.23 -8.29
CA ALA A 68 0.29 -9.82 -7.00
C ALA A 68 1.07 -10.46 -5.85
N ALA A 69 1.34 -11.77 -5.95
CA ALA A 69 2.18 -12.48 -5.00
C ALA A 69 3.62 -11.92 -4.95
N ALA A 70 4.22 -11.58 -6.10
CA ALA A 70 5.56 -11.01 -6.19
C ALA A 70 5.63 -9.61 -5.55
N ILE A 71 4.62 -8.75 -5.78
CA ILE A 71 4.53 -7.43 -5.15
C ILE A 71 4.40 -7.58 -3.63
N ILE A 72 3.51 -8.44 -3.15
CA ILE A 72 3.33 -8.70 -1.70
C ILE A 72 4.63 -9.20 -1.07
N THR A 73 5.32 -10.12 -1.75
CA THR A 73 6.60 -10.67 -1.28
C THR A 73 7.69 -9.58 -1.23
N GLY A 74 7.82 -8.78 -2.29
CA GLY A 74 8.81 -7.70 -2.35
C GLY A 74 8.57 -6.62 -1.30
N ILE A 75 7.31 -6.33 -0.97
CA ILE A 75 6.97 -5.34 0.05
C ILE A 75 7.16 -5.87 1.46
N GLY A 76 7.06 -7.18 1.67
CA GLY A 76 7.47 -7.83 2.90
C GLY A 76 8.92 -7.48 3.28
N PHE A 77 9.83 -7.37 2.30
CA PHE A 77 11.21 -6.94 2.53
C PHE A 77 11.31 -5.47 2.96
N ILE A 78 10.58 -4.55 2.31
CA ILE A 78 10.54 -3.13 2.69
C ILE A 78 9.93 -2.96 4.08
N GLY A 79 8.84 -3.66 4.36
CA GLY A 79 8.17 -3.67 5.66
C GLY A 79 9.09 -4.18 6.76
N ALA A 80 9.80 -5.29 6.54
CA ALA A 80 10.80 -5.81 7.49
C ALA A 80 11.91 -4.78 7.78
N GLY A 81 12.38 -4.05 6.75
CA GLY A 81 13.36 -2.97 6.92
C GLY A 81 12.88 -1.80 7.80
N THR A 82 11.58 -1.66 8.03
CA THR A 82 11.02 -0.65 8.94
C THR A 82 10.81 -1.16 10.37
N VAL A 83 10.94 -2.47 10.60
CA VAL A 83 10.81 -3.07 11.93
C VAL A 83 12.18 -3.10 12.60
N LEU A 84 12.27 -2.48 13.77
CA LEU A 84 13.46 -2.50 14.61
C LEU A 84 13.15 -3.29 15.88
N GLN A 85 13.94 -4.34 16.13
CA GLN A 85 13.84 -5.15 17.33
C GLN A 85 15.02 -4.82 18.25
N THR A 86 14.72 -4.35 19.47
CA THR A 86 15.68 -4.24 20.57
C THR A 86 15.41 -5.33 21.60
N ARG A 87 16.29 -5.48 22.61
CA ARG A 87 16.13 -6.49 23.68
C ARG A 87 14.81 -6.35 24.45
N GLU A 88 14.22 -5.16 24.49
CA GLU A 88 13.05 -4.85 25.33
C GLU A 88 11.78 -4.51 24.54
N ARG A 89 11.89 -4.19 23.24
CA ARG A 89 10.74 -3.74 22.44
C ARG A 89 10.92 -3.97 20.94
N VAL A 90 9.80 -4.22 20.25
CA VAL A 90 9.68 -4.14 18.79
C VAL A 90 9.04 -2.81 18.41
N VAL A 91 9.66 -2.07 17.49
CA VAL A 91 9.17 -0.78 16.97
C VAL A 91 8.98 -0.88 15.46
N GLY A 92 8.00 -0.16 14.93
CA GLY A 92 7.79 -0.07 13.47
C GLY A 92 6.81 -1.09 12.89
N LEU A 93 6.24 -1.99 13.70
CA LEU A 93 5.27 -3.00 13.24
C LEU A 93 4.06 -2.38 12.52
N THR A 94 3.49 -1.29 13.06
CA THR A 94 2.39 -0.55 12.42
C THR A 94 2.81 0.13 11.12
N THR A 95 4.06 0.59 11.03
CA THR A 95 4.58 1.16 9.77
C THR A 95 4.73 0.06 8.71
N ALA A 96 5.25 -1.11 9.07
CA ALA A 96 5.31 -2.25 8.16
C ALA A 96 3.90 -2.65 7.67
N ALA A 97 2.93 -2.68 8.58
CA ALA A 97 1.52 -2.96 8.25
C ALA A 97 0.89 -1.89 7.36
N SER A 98 1.19 -0.59 7.57
CA SER A 98 0.64 0.49 6.73
C SER A 98 1.20 0.47 5.31
N ILE A 99 2.49 0.14 5.16
CA ILE A 99 3.14 -0.10 3.86
C ILE A 99 2.48 -1.27 3.15
N TRP A 100 2.26 -2.38 3.85
CA TRP A 100 1.58 -3.56 3.30
C TRP A 100 0.15 -3.23 2.85
N LEU A 101 -0.61 -2.51 3.67
CA LEU A 101 -1.97 -2.08 3.32
C LEU A 101 -1.97 -1.19 2.07
N THR A 102 -1.03 -0.26 1.98
CA THR A 102 -0.88 0.66 0.84
C THR A 102 -0.63 -0.08 -0.46
N ALA A 103 0.18 -1.15 -0.41
CA ALA A 103 0.37 -2.04 -1.54
C ALA A 103 -0.94 -2.69 -1.99
N SER A 104 -1.66 -3.29 -1.04
CA SER A 104 -2.93 -3.96 -1.28
C SER A 104 -3.98 -3.03 -1.89
N ILE A 105 -4.06 -1.78 -1.41
CA ILE A 105 -4.90 -0.72 -2.02
C ILE A 105 -4.47 -0.44 -3.46
N SER A 106 -3.17 -0.36 -3.72
CA SER A 106 -2.64 -0.05 -5.05
C SER A 106 -2.88 -1.18 -6.06
N LEU A 107 -2.84 -2.44 -5.60
CA LEU A 107 -3.27 -3.61 -6.38
C LEU A 107 -4.76 -3.58 -6.70
N ALA A 108 -5.60 -3.24 -5.71
CA ALA A 108 -7.03 -3.09 -5.91
C ALA A 108 -7.33 -2.00 -6.96
N VAL A 109 -6.66 -0.84 -6.89
CA VAL A 109 -6.81 0.21 -7.92
C VAL A 109 -6.29 -0.24 -9.28
N GLY A 110 -5.13 -0.90 -9.33
CA GLY A 110 -4.54 -1.39 -10.58
C GLY A 110 -5.44 -2.39 -11.31
N THR A 111 -6.10 -3.28 -10.57
CA THR A 111 -7.07 -4.26 -11.10
C THR A 111 -8.46 -3.68 -11.37
N GLY A 112 -8.72 -2.41 -11.04
CA GLY A 112 -10.02 -1.75 -11.25
C GLY A 112 -11.04 -1.91 -10.11
N ASN A 113 -10.64 -2.51 -8.97
CA ASN A 113 -11.49 -2.73 -7.80
C ASN A 113 -11.57 -1.46 -6.90
N TYR A 114 -12.15 -0.38 -7.42
CA TYR A 114 -12.12 0.94 -6.76
C TYR A 114 -12.88 0.98 -5.42
N VAL A 115 -14.00 0.27 -5.30
CA VAL A 115 -14.78 0.22 -4.05
C VAL A 115 -13.96 -0.43 -2.92
N ILE A 116 -13.26 -1.53 -3.23
CA ILE A 116 -12.38 -2.23 -2.28
C ILE A 116 -11.21 -1.33 -1.89
N ALA A 117 -10.61 -0.64 -2.86
CA ALA A 117 -9.52 0.29 -2.60
C ALA A 117 -9.94 1.42 -1.63
N ILE A 118 -11.07 2.08 -1.92
CA ILE A 118 -11.60 3.17 -1.08
C ILE A 118 -11.96 2.66 0.32
N ALA A 119 -12.69 1.54 0.41
CA ALA A 119 -13.06 0.96 1.70
C ALA A 119 -11.82 0.57 2.52
N GLY A 120 -10.81 -0.03 1.89
CA GLY A 120 -9.55 -0.39 2.52
C GLY A 120 -8.79 0.84 3.03
N THR A 121 -8.75 1.93 2.26
CA THR A 121 -8.15 3.20 2.69
C THR A 121 -8.87 3.79 3.89
N LEU A 122 -10.21 3.86 3.86
CA LEU A 122 -11.00 4.43 4.95
C LEU A 122 -10.84 3.61 6.24
N LEU A 123 -11.00 2.29 6.16
CA LEU A 123 -10.85 1.40 7.31
C LEU A 123 -9.42 1.44 7.86
N GLY A 124 -8.42 1.41 6.98
CA GLY A 124 -7.02 1.53 7.36
C GLY A 124 -6.71 2.83 8.09
N TYR A 125 -7.18 3.95 7.54
CA TYR A 125 -7.02 5.26 8.15
C TYR A 125 -7.69 5.35 9.52
N LEU A 126 -8.92 4.84 9.65
CA LEU A 126 -9.64 4.80 10.94
C LEU A 126 -8.89 3.96 11.99
N VAL A 127 -8.31 2.83 11.60
CA VAL A 127 -7.50 2.01 12.49
C VAL A 127 -6.23 2.75 12.91
N LEU A 128 -5.57 3.45 11.99
CA LEU A 128 -4.36 4.22 12.29
C LEU A 128 -4.63 5.41 13.23
N GLU A 129 -5.76 6.10 13.05
CA GLU A 129 -6.18 7.22 13.92
C GLU A 129 -6.68 6.73 15.30
N SER A 130 -7.07 5.45 15.42
CA SER A 130 -7.49 4.88 16.69
C SER A 130 -6.34 4.86 17.70
N LYS A 131 -6.63 5.18 18.97
CA LYS A 131 -5.60 5.22 20.02
C LYS A 131 -4.96 3.83 20.15
N PRO A 132 -3.62 3.73 20.10
CA PRO A 132 -2.96 2.45 20.28
C PRO A 132 -3.29 1.90 21.66
N PHE A 133 -3.70 0.63 21.72
CA PHE A 133 -4.01 -0.04 22.98
C PHE A 133 -2.75 -0.08 23.86
N GLN A 134 -2.74 0.71 24.93
CA GLN A 134 -1.64 0.69 25.89
C GLN A 134 -1.82 -0.53 26.78
N PHE A 135 -0.99 -1.56 26.57
CA PHE A 135 -0.79 -2.58 27.59
C PHE A 135 -0.23 -1.89 28.83
N LYS A 136 -1.06 -1.69 29.86
CA LYS A 136 -0.55 -1.43 31.21
C LYS A 136 0.31 -2.63 31.58
N LYS A 137 1.63 -2.42 31.73
CA LYS A 137 2.45 -3.37 32.49
C LYS A 137 1.81 -3.45 33.87
N GLY A 138 1.44 -4.65 34.31
CA GLY A 138 0.96 -4.88 35.65
C GLY A 138 1.93 -4.28 36.65
N GLU A 139 1.38 -3.56 37.63
CA GLU A 139 2.07 -3.17 38.85
C GLU A 139 2.55 -4.39 39.62
#